data_AF-A0A2E0L6K7-F1
#
_entry.id   AF-A0A2E0L6K7-F1
#
_cell.length_a   1.000
_cell.length_b   1.000
_cell.length_c   1.000
_cell.angle_alpha   90.00
_cell.angle_beta   90.00
_cell.angle_gamma   90.00
#
_symmetry.space_group_name_H-M   'P 1'
#
loop_
_entity.id
_entity.type
_entity.pdbx_description
1 polymer ?
#
loop_
_entity_poly.entity_id
_entity_poly.type
_entity_poly.pdbx_seq_one_letter_code
_entity_poly.pdbx_strand_id
1 'polypeptide(L)' 'MFLAISLNQPIWGDVMALCPTCQTRTRFSYAGEQRWPRHVAEAAGLEPVVRLWHCQRCRTTISECDLHQ' A
#
# COMPACT_ATOMS: atom_id res chain seq x y z
N MET A 1 6.57 -29.99 8.08
CA MET A 1 5.32 -29.21 8.20
C MET A 1 5.24 -28.33 6.95
N PHE A 2 4.28 -28.63 6.07
CA PHE A 2 4.24 -28.14 4.69
C PHE A 2 3.87 -26.65 4.57
N LEU A 3 4.33 -26.09 3.45
CA LEU A 3 4.28 -24.72 2.96
C LEU A 3 2.88 -24.08 2.96
N ALA A 4 2.84 -22.77 3.22
CA ALA A 4 1.79 -21.89 2.70
C ALA A 4 2.44 -20.60 2.17
N ILE A 5 3.05 -20.69 0.99
CA ILE A 5 3.35 -19.49 0.21
C ILE A 5 2.06 -19.18 -0.55
N SER A 6 1.28 -18.21 -0.06
CA SER A 6 0.18 -17.62 -0.83
C SER A 6 0.75 -16.87 -2.03
N LEU A 7 1.03 -17.58 -3.11
CA LEU A 7 1.47 -17.04 -4.40
C LEU A 7 0.31 -16.46 -5.18
N ASN A 8 -0.40 -15.47 -4.61
CA ASN A 8 -1.42 -14.74 -5.35
C ASN A 8 -1.49 -13.26 -4.94
N GLN A 9 -0.34 -12.66 -4.67
CA GLN A 9 -0.22 -11.21 -4.65
C GLN A 9 0.20 -10.75 -6.05
N PRO A 10 -0.47 -9.76 -6.65
CA PRO A 10 -0.01 -9.19 -7.91
C PRO A 10 1.43 -8.69 -7.73
N ILE A 11 2.24 -8.79 -8.78
CA ILE A 11 3.64 -8.35 -8.77
C ILE A 11 3.67 -6.82 -8.83
N TRP A 12 3.19 -6.17 -7.78
CA TRP A 12 3.33 -4.74 -7.59
C TRP A 12 4.82 -4.50 -7.30
N GLY A 13 5.56 -4.05 -8.30
CA GLY A 13 6.98 -3.73 -8.15
C GLY A 13 7.21 -2.58 -7.17
N ASP A 14 8.45 -2.43 -6.70
CA ASP A 14 8.82 -1.30 -5.85
C ASP A 14 8.63 0.05 -6.58
N VAL A 15 8.13 1.05 -5.87
CA VAL A 15 7.96 2.42 -6.38
C VAL A 15 8.88 3.38 -5.63
N MET A 16 9.50 4.34 -6.35
CA MET A 16 10.31 5.39 -5.73
C MET A 16 9.45 6.64 -5.48
N ALA A 17 9.29 7.03 -4.22
CA ALA A 17 8.51 8.21 -3.83
C ALA A 17 9.13 8.92 -2.61
N LEU A 18 8.66 10.14 -2.31
CA LEU A 18 9.00 10.86 -1.09
C LEU A 18 8.12 10.35 0.05
N CYS A 19 8.70 9.88 1.14
CA CYS A 19 7.92 9.45 2.29
C CYS A 19 7.37 10.67 3.06
N PRO A 20 6.05 10.79 3.27
CA PRO A 20 5.48 11.93 4.00
C PRO A 20 5.86 11.93 5.49
N THR A 21 6.18 10.76 6.06
CA THR A 21 6.56 10.65 7.48
C THR A 21 8.03 11.00 7.73
N CYS A 22 8.98 10.37 7.01
CA CYS A 22 10.42 10.56 7.25
C CYS A 22 11.09 11.51 6.24
N GLN A 23 10.31 12.12 5.35
CA GLN A 23 10.75 13.09 4.34
C GLN A 23 11.93 12.62 3.49
N THR A 24 12.05 11.30 3.31
CA THR A 24 13.13 10.70 2.52
C THR A 24 12.58 10.13 1.23
N ARG A 25 13.25 10.41 0.12
CA ARG A 25 13.01 9.72 -1.15
C ARG A 25 13.55 8.30 -1.07
N THR A 26 12.68 7.31 -1.10
CA THR A 26 13.03 5.90 -0.89
C THR A 26 12.12 4.97 -1.66
N ARG A 27 12.42 3.66 -1.60
CA ARG A 27 11.56 2.63 -2.18
C ARG A 27 10.38 2.37 -1.26
N PHE A 28 9.24 2.16 -1.91
CA PHE A 28 8.02 1.68 -1.32
C PHE A 28 7.72 0.30 -1.89
N SER A 29 7.62 -0.69 -1.00
CA SER A 29 7.19 -2.04 -1.38
C SER A 29 5.70 -2.19 -1.14
N TYR A 30 5.00 -2.90 -2.01
CA TYR A 30 3.61 -3.23 -1.78
C TYR A 30 3.43 -3.99 -0.45
N ALA A 31 2.50 -3.53 0.37
CA ALA A 31 2.24 -4.05 1.71
C ALA A 31 0.93 -4.85 1.78
N GLY A 32 0.03 -4.66 0.81
CA GLY A 32 -1.28 -5.29 0.79
C GLY A 32 -2.39 -4.36 0.29
N GLU A 33 -3.62 -4.76 0.56
CA GLU A 33 -4.82 -4.02 0.22
C GLU A 33 -5.70 -3.85 1.44
N GLN A 34 -6.32 -2.69 1.59
CA GLN A 34 -7.48 -2.49 2.44
C GLN A 34 -8.74 -2.61 1.60
N ARG A 35 -9.65 -3.48 2.03
CA ARG A 35 -10.92 -3.73 1.35
C ARG A 35 -12.05 -3.27 2.24
N TRP A 36 -12.84 -2.35 1.73
CA TRP A 36 -13.99 -1.78 2.41
C TRP A 36 -15.27 -2.28 1.75
N PRO A 37 -16.34 -2.52 2.54
CA PRO A 37 -17.67 -2.69 1.96
C PRO A 37 -18.02 -1.45 1.12
N ARG A 38 -18.64 -1.68 -0.05
CA ARG A 38 -18.91 -0.62 -1.03
C ARG A 38 -19.60 0.61 -0.44
N HIS A 39 -20.62 0.40 0.41
CA HIS A 39 -21.36 1.49 1.04
C HIS A 39 -20.48 2.33 2.00
N VAL A 40 -19.49 1.73 2.65
CA VAL A 40 -18.53 2.44 3.51
C VAL A 40 -17.56 3.26 2.66
N ALA A 41 -17.05 2.66 1.58
CA ALA A 41 -16.14 3.33 0.66
C ALA A 41 -16.79 4.55 -0.01
N GLU A 42 -18.02 4.38 -0.51
CA GLU A 42 -18.82 5.46 -1.11
C GLU A 42 -19.11 6.59 -0.10
N ALA A 43 -19.48 6.25 1.13
CA ALA A 43 -19.71 7.23 2.19
C ALA A 43 -18.43 8.03 2.57
N ALA A 44 -17.26 7.40 2.43
CA ALA A 44 -15.96 8.04 2.67
C ALA A 44 -15.38 8.74 1.44
N GLY A 45 -15.99 8.61 0.26
CA GLY A 45 -15.45 9.13 -1.01
C GLY A 45 -14.16 8.42 -1.45
N LEU A 46 -13.99 7.14 -1.09
CA LEU A 46 -12.81 6.33 -1.37
C LEU A 46 -13.15 5.16 -2.29
N GLU A 47 -12.14 4.61 -2.95
CA GLU A 47 -12.27 3.35 -3.66
C GLU A 47 -12.46 2.18 -2.68
N PRO A 48 -13.29 1.17 -3.02
CA PRO A 48 -13.50 0.00 -2.15
C PRO A 48 -12.24 -0.84 -1.90
N VAL A 49 -11.23 -0.72 -2.76
CA VAL A 49 -9.94 -1.39 -2.60
C VAL A 49 -8.84 -0.35 -2.68
N VAL A 50 -8.11 -0.16 -1.58
CA VAL A 50 -6.98 0.77 -1.49
C VAL A 50 -5.70 -0.03 -1.31
N ARG A 51 -4.74 0.15 -2.23
CA ARG A 51 -3.42 -0.49 -2.09
C ARG A 51 -2.58 0.25 -1.06
N LEU A 52 -1.86 -0.53 -0.26
CA LEU A 52 -0.97 -0.04 0.78
C LEU A 52 0.48 -0.30 0.41
N TRP A 53 1.33 0.63 0.82
CA TRP A 53 2.75 0.65 0.46
C TRP A 53 3.60 0.96 1.69
N HIS A 54 4.72 0.25 1.82
CA HIS A 54 5.60 0.34 2.97
C HIS A 54 6.90 1.05 2.63
N CYS A 55 7.19 2.12 3.36
CA CYS A 55 8.46 2.83 3.26
C CYS A 55 9.60 1.94 3.75
N GLN A 56 10.57 1.66 2.88
CA GLN A 56 11.72 0.82 3.23
C GLN A 56 12.70 1.47 4.23
N ARG A 57 12.55 2.77 4.52
CA ARG A 57 13.37 3.48 5.51
C ARG A 57 12.78 3.50 6.91
N CYS A 58 11.55 4.02 7.06
CA CYS A 58 10.95 4.25 8.38
C CYS A 58 9.83 3.27 8.73
N ARG A 59 9.49 2.35 7.81
CA ARG A 59 8.42 1.37 7.98
C ARG A 59 7.02 1.98 8.17
N THR A 60 6.82 3.22 7.74
CA THR A 60 5.48 3.79 7.59
C THR A 60 4.74 3.05 6.48
N THR A 61 3.46 2.79 6.69
CA THR A 61 2.53 2.37 5.65
C THR A 61 1.72 3.57 5.17
N ILE A 62 1.67 3.78 3.85
CA ILE A 62 0.86 4.80 3.19
C ILE A 62 -0.09 4.17 2.18
N SER A 63 -1.10 4.92 1.73
CA SER A 63 -1.98 4.51 0.65
C SER A 63 -1.35 4.81 -0.72
N GLU A 64 -1.82 4.14 -1.78
CA GLU A 64 -1.39 4.44 -3.16
C GLU A 64 -1.67 5.89 -3.58
N CYS A 65 -2.70 6.52 -3.01
CA CYS A 65 -2.98 7.94 -3.26
C CYS A 65 -1.86 8.86 -2.75
N ASP A 66 -1.14 8.45 -1.71
CA ASP A 66 -0.05 9.23 -1.11
C ASP A 66 1.29 9.04 -1.84
N LEU A 67 1.41 8.04 -2.72
CA LEU A 67 2.65 7.77 -3.47
C LEU A 67 2.92 8.79 -4.58
N HIS A 68 1.88 9.44 -5.09
CA HIS A 68 1.95 10.31 -6.27
C HIS A 68 1.95 11.81 -5.96
N GLN A 69 2.05 12.18 -4.67
CA GLN A 69 2.18 13.57 -4.23
C GLN A 69 3.61 14.08 -4.37
#